data_AF-A0A6G1DJC3-F1
#
_entry.id   AF-A0A6G1DJC3-F1
#
_cell.length_a   1.000
_cell.length_b   1.000
_cell.length_c   1.000
_cell.angle_alpha   90.00
_cell.angle_beta   90.00
_cell.angle_gamma   90.00
#
_symmetry.space_group_name_H-M   'P 1'
#
loop_
_entity.id
_entity.type
_entity.pdbx_description
1 polymer ?
#
loop_
_entity_poly.entity_id
_entity_poly.type
_entity_poly.pdbx_seq_one_letter_code
_entity_poly.pdbx_strand_id
1 'polypeptide(L)'
;MATLLVLIIARLPSRCPHLSFRQRSYKLAPRVSMASSSSSSPSDPSMETVAPHAAVTMERKLNPDLQEQLPKPYLARALAAVDPSHPQGTQGRDARGMSVLQQHAAFFDRNGDGVIHPWETFQGLRAIGCGYPVSFAGAILINLFLSYPTQPGCMPSPLFSINVKNIHKGKHGSDSEAYDTEGRFDPSKFDAIFSKYGRTQPNALTKDELNSMLKANRNMYDFIGWIISAGEWMLLYSVAKDKQGLLQRETVRGVFDGSLFERLEERKKSA
;
A
#
# COMPACT_ATOMS: atom_id res chain seq x y z
N MET A 1 26.04 -24.23 5.04
CA MET A 1 27.50 -24.02 5.01
C MET A 1 27.98 -24.22 3.58
N ALA A 2 28.53 -23.16 2.98
CA ALA A 2 29.32 -23.11 1.73
C ALA A 2 28.67 -23.50 0.38
N THR A 3 28.37 -22.47 -0.44
CA THR A 3 28.77 -22.30 -1.86
C THR A 3 28.37 -20.84 -2.22
N LEU A 4 29.19 -19.80 -2.33
CA LEU A 4 30.51 -19.51 -2.92
C LEU A 4 30.55 -19.53 -4.46
N LEU A 5 30.11 -18.40 -5.06
CA LEU A 5 30.62 -17.72 -6.26
C LEU A 5 29.84 -16.38 -6.29
N VAL A 6 30.39 -15.17 -6.17
CA VAL A 6 31.51 -14.55 -6.89
C VAL A 6 32.04 -13.39 -6.04
N LEU A 7 33.35 -13.24 -5.96
CA LEU A 7 34.06 -12.08 -5.39
C LEU A 7 34.99 -11.50 -6.47
N ILE A 8 35.19 -10.17 -6.42
CA ILE A 8 36.38 -9.39 -6.84
C ILE A 8 36.45 -8.99 -8.34
N ILE A 9 36.70 -7.74 -8.78
CA ILE A 9 37.02 -6.40 -8.23
C ILE A 9 36.70 -5.38 -9.34
N ALA A 10 36.20 -4.17 -9.02
CA ALA A 10 36.70 -2.92 -9.61
C ALA A 10 36.16 -1.67 -8.88
N ARG A 11 37.13 -0.93 -8.34
CA ARG A 11 37.16 0.46 -7.84
C ARG A 11 36.02 1.40 -8.28
N LEU A 12 35.55 2.20 -7.31
CA LEU A 12 34.96 3.53 -7.50
C LEU A 12 35.80 4.39 -8.47
N PRO A 13 35.12 5.19 -9.30
CA PRO A 13 35.40 6.61 -9.30
C PRO A 13 34.14 7.45 -9.07
N SER A 14 34.28 8.44 -8.21
CA SER A 14 33.42 9.61 -8.09
C SER A 14 33.31 10.32 -9.44
N ARG A 15 32.08 10.55 -9.94
CA ARG A 15 31.67 11.75 -10.69
C ARG A 15 30.22 11.62 -11.19
N CYS A 16 29.42 12.63 -10.88
CA CYS A 16 28.14 12.90 -11.54
C CYS A 16 28.34 13.13 -13.04
N PRO A 17 27.51 12.55 -13.92
CA PRO A 17 27.32 13.06 -15.26
C PRO A 17 26.00 13.85 -15.34
N HIS A 18 26.11 15.12 -15.71
CA HIS A 18 25.00 15.92 -16.23
C HIS A 18 24.76 15.45 -17.68
N LEU A 19 23.81 14.54 -17.87
CA LEU A 19 23.41 14.04 -19.20
C LEU A 19 22.29 14.92 -19.76
N SER A 20 22.61 15.69 -20.80
CA SER A 20 21.62 16.39 -21.62
C SER A 20 20.79 15.36 -22.39
N PHE A 21 19.49 15.29 -22.10
CA PHE A 21 18.56 14.47 -22.88
C PHE A 21 18.23 15.17 -24.21
N ARG A 22 18.66 14.57 -25.32
CA ARG A 22 18.22 14.91 -26.66
C ARG A 22 16.89 14.20 -26.91
N GLN A 23 15.77 14.93 -26.95
CA GLN A 23 14.47 14.38 -27.29
C GLN A 23 14.49 13.86 -28.74
N ARG A 24 14.44 12.54 -28.91
CA ARG A 24 14.04 11.90 -30.17
C ARG A 24 12.52 11.76 -30.14
N SER A 25 11.84 12.52 -31.00
CA SER A 25 10.41 12.40 -31.21
C SER A 25 10.14 11.12 -32.01
N TYR A 26 9.61 10.09 -31.37
CA TYR A 26 9.07 8.92 -32.05
C TYR A 26 7.61 9.22 -32.41
N LYS A 27 7.27 9.18 -33.70
CA LYS A 27 5.88 9.29 -34.17
C LYS A 27 5.10 8.08 -33.67
N LEU A 28 4.04 8.30 -32.88
CA LEU A 28 3.09 7.26 -32.51
C LEU A 28 2.40 6.72 -33.78
N ALA A 29 2.32 5.39 -33.89
CA ALA A 29 1.47 4.73 -34.87
C ALA A 29 -0.02 5.02 -34.57
N PRO A 30 -0.89 5.10 -35.59
CA PRO A 30 -2.29 5.41 -35.38
C PRO A 30 -3.02 4.29 -34.63
N ARG A 31 -3.94 4.72 -33.76
CA ARG A 31 -4.77 3.89 -32.90
C ARG A 31 -5.74 3.08 -33.75
N VAL A 32 -5.67 1.75 -33.67
CA VAL A 32 -6.68 0.86 -34.27
C VAL A 32 -7.96 1.00 -33.44
N SER A 33 -9.00 1.59 -34.04
CA SER A 33 -10.36 1.56 -33.47
C SER A 33 -11.00 0.22 -33.84
N MET A 34 -11.27 -0.61 -32.85
CA MET A 34 -12.12 -1.80 -32.99
C MET A 34 -13.57 -1.37 -32.78
N ALA A 35 -14.40 -1.56 -33.81
CA ALA A 35 -15.85 -1.42 -33.70
C ALA A 35 -16.44 -2.64 -32.97
N SER A 36 -17.37 -2.41 -32.05
CA SER A 36 -18.06 -3.44 -31.29
C SER A 36 -19.20 -4.06 -32.10
N SER A 37 -19.09 -5.34 -32.45
CA SER A 37 -20.22 -6.15 -32.91
C SER A 37 -20.62 -7.16 -31.83
N SER A 38 -21.86 -7.07 -31.37
CA SER A 38 -22.48 -7.98 -30.42
C SER A 38 -22.80 -9.32 -31.06
N SER A 39 -21.98 -10.31 -30.78
CA SER A 39 -22.30 -11.75 -30.87
C SER A 39 -21.65 -12.42 -29.67
N SER A 40 -22.31 -13.39 -29.05
CA SER A 40 -21.76 -14.18 -27.94
C SER A 40 -20.48 -14.91 -28.41
N SER A 41 -19.37 -14.22 -28.30
CA SER A 41 -18.04 -14.70 -28.67
C SER A 41 -17.68 -15.86 -27.76
N PRO A 42 -17.01 -16.91 -28.27
CA PRO A 42 -16.39 -17.91 -27.41
C PRO A 42 -15.53 -17.21 -26.36
N SER A 43 -15.56 -17.71 -25.12
CA SER A 43 -14.76 -17.19 -24.02
C SER A 43 -13.30 -17.08 -24.46
N ASP A 44 -12.77 -15.86 -24.52
CA ASP A 44 -11.38 -15.59 -24.89
C ASP A 44 -10.46 -16.15 -23.79
N PRO A 45 -9.68 -17.23 -24.06
CA PRO A 45 -8.84 -17.85 -23.03
C PRO A 45 -7.80 -16.90 -22.43
N SER A 46 -7.46 -15.80 -23.11
CA SER A 46 -6.53 -14.80 -22.58
C SER A 46 -7.11 -13.99 -21.41
N MET A 47 -8.43 -14.04 -21.20
CA MET A 47 -9.14 -13.39 -20.11
C MET A 47 -9.39 -14.31 -18.91
N GLU A 48 -8.98 -15.58 -18.99
CA GLU A 48 -9.16 -16.54 -17.89
C GLU A 48 -8.30 -16.17 -16.68
N THR A 49 -8.95 -15.99 -15.53
CA THR A 49 -8.26 -15.73 -14.25
C THR A 49 -7.98 -17.01 -13.45
N VAL A 50 -8.40 -18.16 -13.98
CA VAL A 50 -8.31 -19.47 -13.33
C VAL A 50 -7.48 -20.41 -14.20
N ALA A 51 -6.43 -20.98 -13.60
CA ALA A 51 -5.60 -22.00 -14.23
C ALA A 51 -5.87 -23.37 -13.57
N PRO A 52 -6.39 -24.38 -14.31
CA PRO A 52 -6.78 -25.68 -13.74
C PRO A 52 -5.66 -26.44 -13.01
N HIS A 53 -4.41 -26.25 -13.44
CA HIS A 53 -3.23 -26.88 -12.81
C HIS A 53 -2.67 -26.08 -11.61
N ALA A 54 -3.27 -24.94 -11.27
CA ALA A 54 -2.88 -24.10 -10.14
C ALA A 54 -4.10 -23.78 -9.28
N ALA A 55 -4.49 -24.72 -8.42
CA ALA A 55 -5.70 -24.64 -7.56
C ALA A 55 -5.82 -23.31 -6.79
N VAL A 56 -4.70 -22.71 -6.40
CA VAL A 56 -4.65 -21.41 -5.72
C VAL A 56 -5.36 -20.29 -6.50
N THR A 57 -5.39 -20.36 -7.85
CA THR A 57 -6.08 -19.38 -8.70
C THR A 57 -7.60 -19.53 -8.65
N MET A 58 -8.12 -20.74 -8.44
CA MET A 58 -9.55 -21.01 -8.19
C MET A 58 -9.98 -20.58 -6.79
N GLU A 59 -9.11 -20.78 -5.80
CA GLU A 59 -9.37 -20.41 -4.40
C GLU A 59 -9.34 -18.90 -4.20
N ARG A 60 -8.41 -18.20 -4.87
CA ARG A 60 -8.18 -16.74 -4.73
C ARG A 60 -8.68 -15.97 -5.94
N LYS A 61 -9.99 -16.06 -6.17
CA LYS A 61 -10.69 -15.40 -7.28
C LYS A 61 -10.50 -13.89 -7.30
N LEU A 62 -10.25 -13.36 -8.50
CA LEU A 62 -10.34 -11.93 -8.79
C LEU A 62 -11.80 -11.53 -9.05
N ASN A 63 -12.08 -10.24 -9.02
CA ASN A 63 -13.33 -9.66 -9.49
C ASN A 63 -13.21 -9.38 -11.00
N PRO A 64 -13.84 -10.19 -11.87
CA PRO A 64 -13.78 -9.97 -13.32
C PRO A 64 -14.53 -8.70 -13.73
N ASP A 65 -15.51 -8.27 -12.93
CA ASP A 65 -16.43 -7.18 -13.26
C ASP A 65 -15.96 -5.82 -12.67
N LEU A 66 -14.70 -5.71 -12.26
CA LEU A 66 -14.19 -4.50 -11.60
C LEU A 66 -14.14 -3.30 -12.57
N GLN A 67 -13.95 -3.55 -13.87
CA GLN A 67 -13.84 -2.49 -14.88
C GLN A 67 -15.21 -1.84 -15.17
N GLU A 68 -16.30 -2.56 -14.97
CA GLU A 68 -17.69 -2.09 -15.04
C GLU A 68 -18.03 -1.23 -13.81
N GLN A 69 -17.43 -1.55 -12.67
CA GLN A 69 -17.67 -0.89 -11.38
C GLN A 69 -16.77 0.34 -11.17
N LEU A 70 -15.57 0.35 -11.75
CA LEU A 70 -14.57 1.38 -11.55
C LEU A 70 -13.78 1.64 -12.85
N PRO A 71 -13.68 2.90 -13.33
CA PRO A 71 -12.97 3.20 -14.57
C PRO A 71 -11.47 2.97 -14.42
N LYS A 72 -10.88 2.17 -15.33
CA LYS A 72 -9.42 1.90 -15.42
C LYS A 72 -8.85 1.40 -14.08
N PRO A 73 -9.35 0.30 -13.51
CA PRO A 73 -8.96 -0.14 -12.19
C PRO A 73 -7.49 -0.57 -12.12
N TYR A 74 -6.90 -0.96 -13.26
CA TYR A 74 -5.48 -1.30 -13.41
C TYR A 74 -4.52 -0.11 -13.33
N LEU A 75 -5.01 1.13 -13.36
CA LEU A 75 -4.17 2.32 -13.32
C LEU A 75 -4.07 2.81 -11.88
N ALA A 76 -2.85 2.93 -11.34
CA ALA A 76 -2.66 3.45 -9.99
C ALA A 76 -3.07 4.94 -9.89
N ARG A 77 -3.66 5.33 -8.77
CA ARG A 77 -4.13 6.68 -8.45
C ARG A 77 -3.15 7.38 -7.53
N ALA A 78 -2.60 8.49 -7.99
CA ALA A 78 -1.66 9.25 -7.18
C ALA A 78 -2.33 9.93 -5.99
N LEU A 79 -3.54 10.49 -6.16
CA LEU A 79 -4.11 11.43 -5.19
C LEU A 79 -5.28 10.89 -4.36
N ALA A 80 -5.82 9.72 -4.68
CA ALA A 80 -7.02 9.20 -4.02
C ALA A 80 -7.01 7.67 -3.92
N ALA A 81 -7.40 7.15 -2.76
CA ALA A 81 -7.70 5.73 -2.56
C ALA A 81 -9.15 5.45 -3.01
N VAL A 82 -9.33 4.99 -4.24
CA VAL A 82 -10.65 4.80 -4.88
C VAL A 82 -11.13 3.34 -4.80
N ASP A 83 -12.43 3.13 -4.74
CA ASP A 83 -13.04 1.81 -4.91
C ASP A 83 -14.46 1.95 -5.50
N PRO A 84 -15.17 0.85 -5.83
CA PRO A 84 -16.52 0.94 -6.40
C PRO A 84 -17.52 1.78 -5.59
N SER A 85 -17.42 1.75 -4.26
CA SER A 85 -18.28 2.53 -3.36
C SER A 85 -17.81 3.99 -3.23
N HIS A 86 -16.53 4.26 -3.49
CA HIS A 86 -15.88 5.56 -3.37
C HIS A 86 -15.05 5.85 -4.64
N PRO A 87 -15.69 6.08 -5.79
CA PRO A 87 -14.99 6.24 -7.07
C PRO A 87 -14.12 7.51 -7.13
N GLN A 88 -14.37 8.47 -6.23
CA GLN A 88 -13.59 9.70 -6.06
C GLN A 88 -12.70 9.67 -4.80
N GLY A 89 -12.63 8.53 -4.10
CA GLY A 89 -11.93 8.38 -2.82
C GLY A 89 -12.71 8.99 -1.64
N THR A 90 -11.98 9.39 -0.61
CA THR A 90 -12.58 9.97 0.61
C THR A 90 -13.21 11.32 0.32
N GLN A 91 -14.51 11.47 0.59
CA GLN A 91 -15.24 12.72 0.34
C GLN A 91 -14.63 13.89 1.14
N GLY A 92 -14.46 15.04 0.47
CA GLY A 92 -13.96 16.28 1.09
C GLY A 92 -12.47 16.29 1.43
N ARG A 93 -11.71 15.22 1.13
CA ARG A 93 -10.28 15.14 1.40
C ARG A 93 -9.48 15.94 0.36
N ASP A 94 -8.70 16.91 0.83
CA ASP A 94 -7.68 17.56 0.00
C ASP A 94 -6.40 16.72 0.00
N ALA A 95 -6.00 16.24 -1.17
CA ALA A 95 -4.78 15.48 -1.35
C ALA A 95 -3.51 16.32 -1.15
N ARG A 96 -3.60 17.66 -1.19
CA ARG A 96 -2.46 18.59 -1.06
C ARG A 96 -1.31 18.28 -2.03
N GLY A 97 -1.62 17.70 -3.19
CA GLY A 97 -0.63 17.25 -4.18
C GLY A 97 0.24 16.07 -3.74
N MET A 98 -0.09 15.41 -2.63
CA MET A 98 0.65 14.26 -2.09
C MET A 98 0.19 12.94 -2.71
N SER A 99 1.12 12.00 -2.86
CA SER A 99 0.76 10.62 -3.17
C SER A 99 -0.11 10.02 -2.05
N VAL A 100 -0.90 8.99 -2.34
CA VAL A 100 -1.77 8.36 -1.34
C VAL A 100 -0.95 7.87 -0.12
N LEU A 101 0.23 7.29 -0.34
CA LEU A 101 1.12 6.89 0.75
C LEU A 101 1.70 8.09 1.53
N GLN A 102 1.95 9.22 0.87
CA GLN A 102 2.34 10.44 1.57
C GLN A 102 1.19 10.97 2.43
N GLN A 103 -0.06 10.91 1.96
CA GLN A 103 -1.23 11.29 2.75
C GLN A 103 -1.38 10.43 4.00
N HIS A 104 -1.15 9.11 3.89
CA HIS A 104 -1.09 8.20 5.03
C HIS A 104 -0.04 8.64 6.06
N ALA A 105 1.19 8.89 5.62
CA ALA A 105 2.28 9.25 6.52
C ALA A 105 2.09 10.65 7.13
N ALA A 106 1.52 11.59 6.37
CA ALA A 106 1.32 12.98 6.80
C ALA A 106 0.42 13.12 8.04
N PHE A 107 -0.37 12.11 8.39
CA PHE A 107 -1.10 12.10 9.68
C PHE A 107 -0.15 12.11 10.89
N PHE A 108 0.99 11.44 10.76
CA PHE A 108 2.00 11.31 11.82
C PHE A 108 2.99 12.48 11.85
N ASP A 109 3.03 13.32 10.81
CA ASP A 109 3.78 14.57 10.77
C ASP A 109 2.97 15.64 11.51
N ARG A 110 3.17 15.74 12.83
CA ARG A 110 2.26 16.49 13.72
C ARG A 110 2.52 17.98 13.69
N ASN A 111 3.73 18.40 13.35
CA ASN A 111 4.08 19.80 13.16
C ASN A 111 3.98 20.27 11.70
N GLY A 112 3.88 19.36 10.73
CA GLY A 112 3.67 19.64 9.32
C GLY A 112 4.94 20.09 8.58
N ASP A 113 6.12 19.75 9.08
CA ASP A 113 7.40 20.14 8.46
C ASP A 113 7.92 19.12 7.44
N GLY A 114 7.20 18.01 7.23
CA GLY A 114 7.54 16.92 6.32
C GLY A 114 8.48 15.87 6.92
N VAL A 115 8.78 15.96 8.21
CA VAL A 115 9.71 15.07 8.93
C VAL A 115 9.03 14.51 10.18
N ILE A 116 8.94 13.18 10.27
CA ILE A 116 8.30 12.51 11.40
C ILE A 116 9.36 11.97 12.34
N HIS A 117 9.39 12.51 13.56
CA HIS A 117 10.26 12.02 14.61
C HIS A 117 9.58 10.96 15.51
N PRO A 118 10.34 10.18 16.31
CA PRO A 118 9.75 9.14 17.16
C PRO A 118 8.66 9.64 18.11
N TRP A 119 8.78 10.86 18.64
CA TRP A 119 7.75 11.43 19.51
C TRP A 119 6.46 11.77 18.77
N GLU A 120 6.51 12.08 17.48
CA GLU A 120 5.34 12.33 16.65
C GLU A 120 4.67 11.02 16.24
N THR A 121 5.45 10.00 15.89
CA THR A 121 4.94 8.63 15.71
C THR A 121 4.22 8.16 16.98
N PHE A 122 4.81 8.39 18.15
CA PHE A 122 4.17 8.08 19.44
C PHE A 122 2.84 8.83 19.59
N GLN A 123 2.82 10.14 19.34
CA GLN A 123 1.61 10.95 19.42
C GLN A 123 0.53 10.47 18.44
N GLY A 124 0.88 10.16 17.20
CA GLY A 124 -0.04 9.64 16.19
C GLY A 124 -0.62 8.28 16.58
N LEU A 125 0.21 7.34 17.05
CA LEU A 125 -0.27 6.05 17.56
C LEU A 125 -1.22 6.21 18.75
N ARG A 126 -0.91 7.14 19.67
CA ARG A 126 -1.82 7.49 20.77
C ARG A 126 -3.11 8.11 20.24
N ALA A 127 -3.06 8.97 19.24
CA ALA A 127 -4.23 9.62 18.66
C ALA A 127 -5.23 8.63 18.06
N ILE A 128 -4.74 7.59 17.37
CA ILE A 128 -5.60 6.56 16.75
C ILE A 128 -6.07 5.46 17.72
N GLY A 129 -5.77 5.58 19.02
CA GLY A 129 -6.30 4.69 20.05
C GLY A 129 -5.33 3.65 20.61
N CYS A 130 -4.06 3.61 20.18
CA CYS A 130 -3.08 2.67 20.74
C CYS A 130 -2.77 2.99 22.20
N GLY A 131 -2.57 1.96 23.04
CA GLY A 131 -2.10 2.11 24.43
C GLY A 131 -0.66 2.65 24.53
N TYR A 132 -0.24 3.07 25.72
CA TYR A 132 1.14 3.57 25.95
C TYR A 132 2.23 2.56 25.54
N PRO A 133 2.18 1.27 25.93
CA PRO A 133 3.24 0.32 25.58
C PRO A 133 3.38 0.12 24.07
N VAL A 134 2.24 -0.05 23.37
CA VAL A 134 2.21 -0.21 21.91
C VAL A 134 2.71 1.06 21.21
N SER A 135 2.31 2.23 21.68
CA SER A 135 2.73 3.51 21.09
C SER A 135 4.22 3.75 21.25
N PHE A 136 4.78 3.42 22.42
CA PHE A 136 6.21 3.58 22.70
C PHE A 136 7.06 2.61 21.86
N ALA A 137 6.70 1.31 21.87
CA ALA A 137 7.40 0.32 21.06
C ALA A 137 7.27 0.61 19.55
N GLY A 138 6.06 0.97 19.10
CA GLY A 138 5.79 1.32 17.71
C GLY A 138 6.60 2.53 17.24
N ALA A 139 6.67 3.59 18.06
CA ALA A 139 7.49 4.76 17.76
C ALA A 139 8.96 4.44 17.53
N ILE A 140 9.54 3.55 18.36
CA ILE A 140 10.92 3.13 18.18
C ILE A 140 11.08 2.30 16.90
N LEU A 141 10.24 1.28 16.71
CA LEU A 141 10.39 0.33 15.61
C LEU A 141 10.13 0.97 14.24
N ILE A 142 9.05 1.73 14.10
CA ILE A 142 8.68 2.39 12.83
C ILE A 142 9.79 3.36 12.41
N ASN A 143 10.26 4.21 13.32
CA ASN A 143 11.34 5.14 13.02
C ASN A 143 12.68 4.44 12.78
N LEU A 144 12.98 3.36 13.49
CA LEU A 144 14.21 2.57 13.25
C LEU A 144 14.22 1.98 11.84
N PHE A 145 13.12 1.37 11.39
CA PHE A 145 13.04 0.72 10.08
C PHE A 145 12.89 1.71 8.92
N LEU A 146 12.18 2.83 9.11
CA LEU A 146 11.89 3.78 8.03
C LEU A 146 12.86 4.97 7.97
N SER A 147 13.63 5.25 9.02
CA SER A 147 14.54 6.40 9.04
C SER A 147 15.55 6.34 7.89
N TYR A 148 16.35 5.28 7.80
CA TYR A 148 17.42 5.19 6.80
C TYR A 148 16.92 5.17 5.35
N PRO A 149 15.93 4.33 4.97
CA PRO A 149 15.42 4.31 3.60
C PRO A 149 14.85 5.64 3.12
N THR A 150 14.29 6.44 4.04
CA THR A 150 13.68 7.73 3.69
C THR A 150 14.66 8.91 3.71
N GLN A 151 15.92 8.71 4.11
CA GLN A 151 16.89 9.82 4.08
C GLN A 151 17.12 10.36 2.66
N PRO A 152 17.33 11.68 2.50
CA PRO A 152 17.68 12.28 1.22
C PRO A 152 19.10 11.89 0.76
N GLY A 153 19.96 11.46 1.68
CA GLY A 153 21.34 11.05 1.40
C GLY A 153 21.69 9.73 2.11
N CYS A 154 22.98 9.38 2.09
CA CYS A 154 23.50 8.15 2.68
C CYS A 154 23.69 8.23 4.21
N MET A 155 23.63 9.44 4.80
CA MET A 155 23.84 9.61 6.23
C MET A 155 22.57 9.24 7.01
N PRO A 156 22.65 8.33 8.00
CA PRO A 156 21.52 8.05 8.87
C PRO A 156 21.17 9.28 9.72
N SER A 157 19.88 9.51 9.98
CA SER A 157 19.45 10.56 10.90
C SER A 157 19.79 10.16 12.35
N PRO A 158 20.55 10.97 13.11
CA PRO A 158 20.81 10.73 14.53
C PRO A 158 19.53 10.67 15.38
N LEU A 159 18.46 11.33 14.94
CA LEU A 159 17.14 11.37 15.61
C LEU A 159 16.11 10.41 15.01
N PHE A 160 16.56 9.43 14.21
CA PHE A 160 15.70 8.44 13.54
C PHE A 160 14.48 9.05 12.80
N SER A 161 14.66 10.19 12.13
CA SER A 161 13.57 10.89 11.46
C SER A 161 13.13 10.18 10.18
N ILE A 162 11.83 10.17 9.89
CA ILE A 162 11.27 9.68 8.63
C ILE A 162 10.94 10.88 7.74
N ASN A 163 11.40 10.89 6.50
CA ASN A 163 11.08 11.99 5.58
C ASN A 163 9.87 11.63 4.72
N VAL A 164 8.75 12.35 4.89
CA VAL A 164 7.49 12.09 4.17
C VAL A 164 7.69 12.14 2.66
N LYS A 165 8.53 13.05 2.15
CA LYS A 165 8.88 13.15 0.73
C LYS A 165 9.35 11.81 0.11
N ASN A 166 10.07 11.01 0.89
CA ASN A 166 10.70 9.77 0.42
C ASN A 166 10.00 8.51 0.94
N ILE A 167 8.81 8.62 1.53
CA ILE A 167 8.13 7.50 2.19
C ILE A 167 7.84 6.31 1.27
N HIS A 168 7.73 6.52 -0.04
CA HIS A 168 7.58 5.46 -1.04
C HIS A 168 8.72 4.41 -0.99
N LYS A 169 9.90 4.78 -0.50
CA LYS A 169 11.03 3.86 -0.27
C LYS A 169 10.85 2.93 0.94
N GLY A 170 9.85 3.18 1.78
CA GLY A 170 9.53 2.41 2.98
C GLY A 170 8.72 1.14 2.72
N LYS A 171 8.32 0.88 1.47
CA LYS A 171 7.58 -0.34 1.08
C LYS A 171 8.46 -1.58 1.22
N HIS A 172 7.83 -2.71 1.54
CA HIS A 172 8.47 -4.02 1.63
C HIS A 172 7.74 -5.06 0.75
N GLY A 173 8.40 -6.18 0.46
CA GLY A 173 7.93 -7.12 -0.55
C GLY A 173 6.63 -7.84 -0.21
N SER A 174 6.34 -8.08 1.07
CA SER A 174 5.20 -8.90 1.53
C SER A 174 4.01 -8.06 2.00
N ASP A 175 3.88 -6.83 1.49
CA ASP A 175 2.74 -5.97 1.76
C ASP A 175 1.48 -6.44 0.97
N SER A 176 0.47 -5.59 0.87
CA SER A 176 -0.75 -5.89 0.08
C SER A 176 -0.64 -5.55 -1.40
N GLU A 177 0.46 -4.90 -1.81
CA GLU A 177 0.69 -4.29 -3.13
C GLU A 177 -0.36 -3.23 -3.54
N ALA A 178 -1.27 -2.85 -2.64
CA ALA A 178 -2.26 -1.79 -2.90
C ALA A 178 -1.64 -0.38 -2.95
N TYR A 179 -0.37 -0.26 -2.58
CA TYR A 179 0.49 0.81 -3.08
C TYR A 179 1.43 0.25 -4.15
N ASP A 180 1.64 1.00 -5.23
CA ASP A 180 2.76 0.76 -6.13
C ASP A 180 4.07 1.31 -5.57
N THR A 181 5.18 1.09 -6.28
CA THR A 181 6.53 1.50 -5.86
C THR A 181 6.70 3.01 -5.69
N GLU A 182 5.87 3.83 -6.35
CA GLU A 182 5.86 5.28 -6.24
C GLU A 182 4.92 5.79 -5.12
N GLY A 183 4.23 4.88 -4.41
CA GLY A 183 3.29 5.22 -3.35
C GLY A 183 1.91 5.68 -3.84
N ARG A 184 1.58 5.38 -5.10
CA ARG A 184 0.23 5.55 -5.67
C ARG A 184 -0.63 4.36 -5.27
N PHE A 185 -1.93 4.56 -5.18
CA PHE A 185 -2.88 3.53 -4.79
C PHE A 185 -3.32 2.70 -6.00
N ASP A 186 -3.19 1.37 -5.95
CA ASP A 186 -3.64 0.45 -7.02
C ASP A 186 -5.03 -0.12 -6.68
N PRO A 187 -6.11 0.32 -7.38
CA PRO A 187 -7.46 -0.13 -7.10
C PRO A 187 -7.70 -1.62 -7.34
N SER A 188 -7.05 -2.21 -8.34
CA SER A 188 -7.16 -3.64 -8.62
C SER A 188 -6.53 -4.48 -7.52
N LYS A 189 -5.36 -4.07 -6.99
CA LYS A 189 -4.72 -4.75 -5.86
C LYS A 189 -5.52 -4.59 -4.57
N PHE A 190 -6.08 -3.40 -4.33
CA PHE A 190 -6.98 -3.17 -3.20
C PHE A 190 -8.25 -4.03 -3.29
N ASP A 191 -8.91 -4.09 -4.44
CA ASP A 191 -10.10 -4.92 -4.64
C ASP A 191 -9.81 -6.41 -4.41
N ALA A 192 -8.63 -6.87 -4.86
CA ALA A 192 -8.17 -8.24 -4.68
C ALA A 192 -8.01 -8.65 -3.20
N ILE A 193 -7.87 -7.71 -2.26
CA ILE A 193 -7.90 -8.02 -0.82
C ILE A 193 -9.25 -8.67 -0.47
N PHE A 194 -10.36 -8.10 -0.95
CA PHE A 194 -11.70 -8.56 -0.60
C PHE A 194 -12.17 -9.69 -1.52
N SER A 195 -11.91 -9.60 -2.83
CA SER A 195 -12.35 -10.65 -3.77
C SER A 195 -11.70 -12.02 -3.46
N LYS A 196 -10.45 -12.01 -2.96
CA LYS A 196 -9.71 -13.23 -2.61
C LYS A 196 -10.01 -13.72 -1.21
N TYR A 197 -10.11 -12.82 -0.23
CA TYR A 197 -10.12 -13.21 1.19
C TYR A 197 -11.41 -12.88 1.94
N GLY A 198 -12.22 -11.91 1.50
CA GLY A 198 -13.53 -11.57 2.11
C GLY A 198 -14.63 -12.56 1.75
N ARG A 199 -14.49 -13.82 2.18
CA ARG A 199 -15.39 -14.93 1.83
C ARG A 199 -16.63 -15.00 2.70
N THR A 200 -16.52 -14.54 3.94
CA THR A 200 -17.61 -14.50 4.93
C THR A 200 -18.55 -13.35 4.65
N GLN A 201 -18.00 -12.17 4.34
CA GLN A 201 -18.76 -10.99 3.91
C GLN A 201 -18.01 -10.28 2.76
N PRO A 202 -18.67 -9.97 1.63
CA PRO A 202 -18.00 -9.45 0.43
C PRO A 202 -17.16 -8.17 0.62
N ASN A 203 -17.49 -7.35 1.61
CA ASN A 203 -16.84 -6.06 1.87
C ASN A 203 -16.21 -5.96 3.26
N ALA A 204 -15.82 -7.09 3.85
CA ALA A 204 -15.11 -7.08 5.12
C ALA A 204 -14.19 -8.30 5.27
N LEU A 205 -13.24 -8.21 6.20
CA LEU A 205 -12.37 -9.32 6.60
C LEU A 205 -12.62 -9.69 8.05
N THR A 206 -12.81 -10.99 8.31
CA THR A 206 -12.61 -11.56 9.64
C THR A 206 -11.12 -11.64 9.98
N LYS A 207 -10.78 -11.90 11.25
CA LYS A 207 -9.38 -12.10 11.66
C LYS A 207 -8.72 -13.28 10.93
N ASP A 208 -9.46 -14.36 10.67
CA ASP A 208 -8.91 -15.57 10.05
C ASP A 208 -8.67 -15.39 8.55
N GLU A 209 -9.56 -14.65 7.87
CA GLU A 209 -9.36 -14.23 6.48
C GLU A 209 -8.18 -13.27 6.34
N LEU A 210 -8.05 -12.32 7.28
CA LEU A 210 -6.89 -11.44 7.36
C LEU A 210 -5.58 -12.24 7.57
N ASN A 211 -5.57 -13.20 8.48
CA ASN A 211 -4.42 -14.10 8.69
C ASN A 211 -4.09 -14.92 7.43
N SER A 212 -5.10 -15.35 6.69
CA SER A 212 -4.95 -16.10 5.45
C SER A 212 -4.32 -15.23 4.36
N MET A 213 -4.75 -13.96 4.24
CA MET A 213 -4.12 -12.97 3.36
C MET A 213 -2.64 -12.75 3.72
N LEU A 214 -2.33 -12.53 5.01
CA LEU A 214 -0.96 -12.28 5.46
C LEU A 214 -0.02 -13.45 5.16
N LYS A 215 -0.49 -14.70 5.28
CA LYS A 215 0.29 -15.88 4.91
C LYS A 215 0.49 -15.97 3.39
N ALA A 216 -0.56 -15.61 2.63
CA ALA A 216 -0.57 -15.69 1.18
C ALA A 216 0.30 -14.64 0.49
N ASN A 217 0.48 -13.46 1.09
CA ASN A 217 1.27 -12.36 0.54
C ASN A 217 2.77 -12.47 0.85
N ARG A 218 3.23 -13.53 1.51
CA ARG A 218 4.64 -13.69 1.88
C ARG A 218 5.51 -13.90 0.66
N ASN A 219 6.41 -12.96 0.39
CA ASN A 219 7.45 -13.14 -0.61
C ASN A 219 8.60 -14.00 -0.06
N MET A 220 9.15 -14.87 -0.91
CA MET A 220 10.26 -15.73 -0.56
C MET A 220 11.45 -14.86 -0.11
N TYR A 221 11.99 -15.17 1.08
CA TYR A 221 13.11 -14.45 1.74
C TYR A 221 12.83 -13.06 2.31
N ASP A 222 11.60 -12.55 2.23
CA ASP A 222 11.23 -11.26 2.84
C ASP A 222 10.77 -11.42 4.31
N PHE A 223 11.60 -12.07 5.14
CA PHE A 223 11.25 -12.41 6.53
C PHE A 223 10.90 -11.19 7.39
N ILE A 224 11.58 -10.07 7.16
CA ILE A 224 11.30 -8.81 7.86
C ILE A 224 9.96 -8.24 7.38
N GLY A 225 9.69 -8.23 6.07
CA GLY A 225 8.40 -7.81 5.54
C GLY A 225 7.24 -8.69 6.02
N TRP A 226 7.46 -9.98 6.30
CA TRP A 226 6.42 -10.83 6.91
C TRP A 226 6.00 -10.34 8.29
N ILE A 227 6.98 -9.94 9.11
CA ILE A 227 6.76 -9.46 10.47
C ILE A 227 6.10 -8.07 10.42
N ILE A 228 6.59 -7.17 9.57
CA ILE A 228 6.03 -5.81 9.42
C ILE A 228 4.58 -5.90 8.93
N SER A 229 4.31 -6.65 7.85
CA SER A 229 2.97 -6.88 7.32
C SER A 229 2.01 -7.42 8.39
N ALA A 230 2.43 -8.42 9.18
CA ALA A 230 1.62 -8.92 10.28
C ALA A 230 1.36 -7.85 11.36
N GLY A 231 2.36 -7.06 11.73
CA GLY A 231 2.23 -5.98 12.70
C GLY A 231 1.25 -4.88 12.25
N GLU A 232 1.40 -4.38 11.02
CA GLU A 232 0.55 -3.35 10.43
C GLU A 232 -0.93 -3.76 10.41
N TRP A 233 -1.20 -4.95 9.87
CA TRP A 233 -2.57 -5.44 9.73
C TRP A 233 -3.22 -5.84 11.05
N MET A 234 -2.45 -6.39 12.00
CA MET A 234 -2.98 -6.72 13.33
C MET A 234 -3.23 -5.48 14.16
N LEU A 235 -2.40 -4.44 14.04
CA LEU A 235 -2.64 -3.15 14.66
C LEU A 235 -3.92 -2.53 14.10
N LEU A 236 -4.06 -2.48 12.77
CA LEU A 236 -5.26 -1.99 12.10
C LEU A 236 -6.52 -2.75 12.56
N TYR A 237 -6.47 -4.08 12.57
CA TYR A 237 -7.58 -4.91 13.05
C TYR A 237 -7.93 -4.60 14.51
N SER A 238 -6.92 -4.40 15.36
CA SER A 238 -7.14 -4.12 16.78
C SER A 238 -7.82 -2.77 17.03
N VAL A 239 -7.48 -1.73 16.27
CA VAL A 239 -8.01 -0.37 16.48
C VAL A 239 -9.27 -0.07 15.67
N ALA A 240 -9.53 -0.80 14.58
CA ALA A 240 -10.52 -0.39 13.58
C ALA A 240 -11.57 -1.45 13.19
N LYS A 241 -11.50 -2.68 13.73
CA LYS A 241 -12.59 -3.65 13.56
C LYS A 241 -13.90 -3.11 14.15
N ASP A 242 -15.03 -3.50 13.58
CA ASP A 242 -16.35 -3.15 14.11
C ASP A 242 -16.76 -4.01 15.32
N LYS A 243 -17.98 -3.77 15.83
CA LYS A 243 -18.54 -4.49 16.98
C LYS A 243 -18.75 -5.98 16.72
N GLN A 244 -18.89 -6.37 15.45
CA GLN A 244 -19.06 -7.75 15.00
C GLN A 244 -17.71 -8.44 14.75
N GLY A 245 -16.60 -7.73 14.94
CA GLY A 245 -15.26 -8.27 14.71
C GLY A 245 -14.85 -8.30 13.23
N LEU A 246 -15.46 -7.44 12.41
CA LEU A 246 -15.18 -7.36 10.98
C LEU A 246 -14.37 -6.10 10.68
N LEU A 247 -13.35 -6.25 9.85
CA LEU A 247 -12.58 -5.14 9.31
C LEU A 247 -13.19 -4.72 7.97
N GLN A 248 -14.00 -3.67 8.01
CA GLN A 248 -14.80 -3.18 6.86
C GLN A 248 -13.92 -2.64 5.73
N ARG A 249 -14.36 -2.82 4.47
CA ARG A 249 -13.65 -2.36 3.28
C ARG A 249 -13.36 -0.86 3.30
N GLU A 250 -14.34 -0.04 3.68
CA GLU A 250 -14.15 1.41 3.82
C GLU A 250 -13.13 1.77 4.92
N THR A 251 -13.11 1.00 6.01
CA THR A 251 -12.08 1.16 7.06
C THR A 251 -10.70 0.88 6.49
N VAL A 252 -10.53 -0.23 5.79
CA VAL A 252 -9.24 -0.58 5.15
C VAL A 252 -8.86 0.47 4.09
N ARG A 253 -9.79 0.88 3.21
CA ARG A 253 -9.55 1.92 2.20
C ARG A 253 -9.03 3.21 2.84
N GLY A 254 -9.68 3.64 3.91
CA GLY A 254 -9.31 4.87 4.62
C GLY A 254 -7.96 4.79 5.33
N VAL A 255 -7.40 3.60 5.60
CA VAL A 255 -6.02 3.51 6.09
C VAL A 255 -5.04 3.94 5.00
N PHE A 256 -5.32 3.66 3.73
CA PHE A 256 -4.40 3.97 2.64
C PHE A 256 -4.24 5.48 2.40
N ASP A 257 -5.29 6.29 2.50
CA ASP A 257 -5.15 7.74 2.35
C ASP A 257 -5.00 8.48 3.70
N GLY A 258 -4.93 7.75 4.81
CA GLY A 258 -4.85 8.28 6.18
C GLY A 258 -6.17 8.79 6.75
N SER A 259 -7.27 8.80 5.99
CA SER A 259 -8.58 9.31 6.47
C SER A 259 -9.14 8.50 7.64
N LEU A 260 -8.79 7.21 7.75
CA LEU A 260 -9.15 6.42 8.92
C LEU A 260 -8.53 6.99 10.19
N PHE A 261 -7.28 7.45 10.14
CA PHE A 261 -6.58 7.94 11.32
C PHE A 261 -7.22 9.20 11.89
N GLU A 262 -7.61 10.13 11.02
CA GLU A 262 -8.36 11.33 11.38
C GLU A 262 -9.69 10.96 12.04
N ARG A 263 -10.46 10.05 11.44
CA ARG A 263 -11.73 9.57 12.02
C ARG A 263 -11.55 8.90 13.39
N LEU A 264 -10.47 8.15 13.59
CA LEU A 264 -10.15 7.52 14.88
C LEU A 264 -9.76 8.57 15.93
N GLU A 265 -8.95 9.56 15.56
CA GLU A 265 -8.56 10.67 16.44
C GLU A 265 -9.78 11.51 16.85
N GLU A 266 -10.68 11.84 15.92
CA GLU A 266 -11.93 12.56 16.18
C GLU A 266 -12.86 11.80 17.13
N ARG A 267 -13.07 10.51 16.87
CA ARG A 267 -13.87 9.65 17.75
C ARG A 267 -13.29 9.60 19.16
N LYS A 268 -11.97 9.54 19.28
CA LYS A 268 -11.30 9.53 20.57
C LYS A 268 -11.39 10.86 21.32
N LYS A 269 -11.32 11.99 20.62
CA LYS A 269 -11.51 13.33 21.21
C LYS A 269 -12.96 13.54 21.70
N SER A 270 -13.90 12.82 21.10
CA SER A 270 -15.33 12.92 21.40
C SER A 270 -15.84 11.88 22.41
N ALA A 271 -14.97 10.98 22.88
CA ALA A 271 -15.27 9.91 23.83
C ALA A 271 -14.77 10.25 25.23
#